data_AF-A0A1I6HGU7-F1
#
_entry.id   AF-A0A1I6HGU7-F1
#
_cell.length_a   1.000
_cell.length_b   1.000
_cell.length_c   1.000
_cell.angle_alpha   90.00
_cell.angle_beta   90.00
_cell.angle_gamma   90.00
#
_symmetry.space_group_name_H-M   'P 1'
#
loop_
_entity.id
_entity.type
_entity.pdbx_description
1 polymer ?
#
loop_
_entity_poly.entity_id
_entity_poly.type
_entity_poly.pdbx_seq_one_letter_code
_entity_poly.pdbx_strand_id
1 'polypeptide(L)'
;MFGNDADDDGGIELSRRTVLGGIAGVGLSAGAVSTGTYALMSDEEESANNTIQAGEMDLTLGANVSKTVNVSDLMPGEGGKETFKVNNVGDADGDLSAAVTNVRNAPGAPNTGAVHTFTSEVTGYFDNDTHDNVHDLSDFGVDDAVTAVELLSNGSTKITVDLPAELGAASSGDNLALLFDTDDDGTADFQVVANQNGVSYQPFTASGWDQPSRSGGNPNGYALSNSRASGVSASRTQGTIEVTLGSGRRSGAFAFGGQVVYNGLHDVNGMGPSDGINDRVLLTPGFAFGPGFDGDSSRYVTVDPGKERTLADVLDVEVRVDTDVDAPELDADDDGDLMVQGKPTRIKGAAGGSSALSQGGSKYVEVIYRLPYNAGNVVSNETCTFDLDLSLEQSV
;
A
#
# COMPACT_ATOMS: atom_id res chain seq x y z
N MET A 1 30.22 72.13 -0.94
CA MET A 1 30.05 71.74 0.46
C MET A 1 30.00 70.22 0.41
N PHE A 2 31.09 69.60 0.86
CA PHE A 2 31.35 68.17 0.83
C PHE A 2 30.56 67.46 1.94
N GLY A 3 30.27 66.17 1.75
CA GLY A 3 30.08 65.21 2.86
C GLY A 3 28.69 64.59 2.97
N ASN A 4 28.53 63.34 2.50
CA ASN A 4 28.46 62.23 3.44
C ASN A 4 28.74 60.91 2.70
N ASP A 5 29.82 60.26 3.13
CA ASP A 5 30.18 58.88 2.83
C ASP A 5 29.38 57.93 3.74
N ALA A 6 29.06 56.76 3.19
CA ALA A 6 28.97 55.45 3.85
C ALA A 6 28.77 54.46 2.69
N ASP A 7 29.79 53.72 2.23
CA ASP A 7 30.43 52.55 2.87
C ASP A 7 29.38 51.62 3.50
N ASP A 8 29.37 50.30 3.33
CA ASP A 8 30.05 49.30 2.52
C ASP A 8 29.33 47.98 2.92
N ASP A 9 29.63 46.90 2.20
CA ASP A 9 29.54 45.50 2.67
C ASP A 9 28.19 44.79 2.80
N GLY A 10 28.17 43.59 2.21
CA GLY A 10 27.48 42.46 2.80
C GLY A 10 26.59 41.67 1.85
N GLY A 11 27.20 41.04 0.85
CA GLY A 11 26.61 39.82 0.31
C GLY A 11 26.34 38.84 1.44
N ILE A 12 25.08 38.43 1.59
CA ILE A 12 24.74 37.15 2.20
C ILE A 12 23.86 36.45 1.18
N GLU A 13 24.53 35.62 0.39
CA GLU A 13 23.95 34.47 -0.29
C GLU A 13 23.04 33.72 0.68
N LEU A 14 21.88 33.29 0.19
CA LEU A 14 20.89 32.52 0.94
C LEU A 14 21.51 31.18 1.36
N SER A 15 22.15 31.13 2.52
CA SER A 15 22.52 29.85 3.13
C SER A 15 21.25 29.21 3.67
N ARG A 16 21.07 27.91 3.39
CA ARG A 16 19.95 27.03 3.75
C ARG A 16 19.76 26.83 5.27
N ARG A 17 19.87 27.87 6.10
CA ARG A 17 20.03 27.74 7.56
C ARG A 17 19.10 28.56 8.44
N THR A 18 17.96 29.01 7.93
CA THR A 18 16.92 29.68 8.74
C THR A 18 15.73 28.78 9.04
N VAL A 19 15.97 27.55 9.53
CA VAL A 19 14.91 26.63 10.02
C VAL A 19 15.25 25.98 11.39
N LEU A 20 16.16 26.56 12.19
CA LEU A 20 16.51 26.00 13.53
C LEU A 20 16.37 26.99 14.69
N GLY A 21 15.44 27.94 14.59
CA GLY A 21 15.17 28.92 15.64
C GLY A 21 13.72 28.90 16.12
N GLY A 22 13.30 27.88 16.87
CA GLY A 22 12.04 27.96 17.62
C GLY A 22 11.40 26.65 18.03
N ILE A 23 11.94 25.95 19.03
CA ILE A 23 11.15 25.02 19.87
C ILE A 23 11.35 25.42 21.33
N ALA A 24 10.49 26.31 21.81
CA ALA A 24 10.26 26.55 23.23
C ALA A 24 8.81 27.01 23.40
N GLY A 25 7.93 26.08 23.80
CA GLY A 25 6.53 26.39 24.09
C GLY A 25 5.64 25.15 24.17
N VAL A 26 5.69 24.44 25.30
CA VAL A 26 4.83 23.28 25.60
C VAL A 26 3.36 23.73 25.73
N GLY A 27 2.47 23.05 25.00
CA GLY A 27 1.02 23.13 25.16
C GLY A 27 0.27 21.95 24.52
N LEU A 28 0.05 20.88 25.31
CA LEU A 28 -1.00 19.86 25.23
C LEU A 28 -1.27 19.11 23.89
N SER A 29 -0.65 17.92 23.80
CA SER A 29 -1.17 16.66 23.24
C SER A 29 -1.80 16.66 21.83
N ALA A 30 -0.97 16.77 20.80
CA ALA A 30 -1.00 16.03 19.52
C ALA A 30 -0.01 16.72 18.57
N GLY A 31 0.83 15.97 17.84
CA GLY A 31 1.69 16.53 16.80
C GLY A 31 3.07 16.98 17.27
N ALA A 32 3.95 16.02 17.55
CA ALA A 32 5.39 16.20 17.37
C ALA A 32 5.82 15.28 16.23
N VAL A 33 5.48 15.66 14.99
CA VAL A 33 5.91 14.94 13.79
C VAL A 33 7.32 15.42 13.45
N SER A 34 8.17 14.42 13.22
CA SER A 34 9.62 14.42 13.18
C SER A 34 10.21 15.09 11.94
N THR A 35 10.40 16.41 11.97
CA THR A 35 11.21 17.13 10.96
C THR A 35 12.71 16.81 11.03
N GLY A 36 13.16 16.00 12.00
CA GLY A 36 14.54 15.55 12.14
C GLY A 36 14.93 14.32 11.32
N THR A 37 13.96 13.53 10.83
CA THR A 37 14.25 12.26 10.14
C THR A 37 14.69 12.47 8.69
N TYR A 38 14.27 13.56 8.04
CA TYR A 38 14.62 13.86 6.64
C TYR A 38 16.13 14.08 6.42
N ALA A 39 16.85 14.62 7.41
CA ALA A 39 18.30 14.81 7.30
C ALA A 39 19.10 13.51 7.45
N LEU A 40 18.49 12.44 7.96
CA LEU A 40 19.11 11.12 8.03
C LEU A 40 18.89 10.31 6.72
N MET A 41 18.04 10.80 5.82
CA MET A 41 17.58 10.07 4.63
C MET A 41 17.89 10.74 3.29
N SER A 42 18.68 11.83 3.30
CA SER A 42 19.22 12.39 2.06
C SER A 42 20.63 11.89 1.75
N ASP A 43 21.14 10.89 2.49
CA ASP A 43 22.33 10.17 2.03
C ASP A 43 21.84 9.11 1.05
N GLU A 44 22.41 9.15 -0.15
CA GLU A 44 22.09 8.31 -1.29
C GLU A 44 22.78 6.96 -1.07
N GLU A 45 22.32 6.21 -0.06
CA GLU A 45 22.75 4.83 0.16
C GLU A 45 22.05 3.95 -0.88
N GLU A 46 22.68 3.75 -2.04
CA GLU A 46 22.25 2.73 -3.00
C GLU A 46 22.29 1.36 -2.31
N SER A 47 21.14 0.68 -2.21
CA SER A 47 21.06 -0.73 -1.80
C SER A 47 21.62 -1.64 -2.91
N ALA A 48 22.95 -1.63 -3.07
CA ALA A 48 23.67 -2.29 -4.17
C ALA A 48 23.85 -3.81 -4.00
N ASN A 49 23.19 -4.46 -3.04
CA ASN A 49 23.51 -5.84 -2.61
C ASN A 49 22.32 -6.80 -2.53
N ASN A 50 21.23 -6.54 -3.24
CA ASN A 50 20.21 -7.57 -3.38
C ASN A 50 20.70 -8.67 -4.34
N THR A 51 21.19 -9.77 -3.77
CA THR A 51 21.92 -10.80 -4.51
C THR A 51 20.96 -11.75 -5.21
N ILE A 52 20.92 -11.73 -6.55
CA ILE A 52 20.21 -12.73 -7.37
C ILE A 52 20.99 -14.05 -7.31
N GLN A 53 20.66 -14.93 -6.36
CA GLN A 53 21.13 -16.30 -6.39
C GLN A 53 20.09 -17.18 -7.09
N ALA A 54 20.25 -17.37 -8.39
CA ALA A 54 19.47 -18.34 -9.15
C ALA A 54 19.68 -19.74 -8.56
N GLY A 55 18.60 -20.32 -8.04
CA GLY A 55 18.53 -21.72 -7.61
C GLY A 55 17.79 -22.57 -8.63
N GLU A 56 18.06 -23.87 -8.64
CA GLU A 56 17.22 -24.87 -9.33
C GLU A 56 16.50 -25.72 -8.28
N MET A 57 15.22 -26.01 -8.50
CA MET A 57 14.41 -26.90 -7.67
C MET A 57 13.78 -28.00 -8.52
N ASP A 58 13.92 -29.24 -8.08
CA ASP A 58 13.35 -30.41 -8.73
C ASP A 58 12.08 -30.87 -8.01
N LEU A 59 10.98 -30.95 -8.75
CA LEU A 59 9.66 -31.37 -8.30
C LEU A 59 9.28 -32.74 -8.88
N THR A 60 8.63 -33.55 -8.05
CA THR A 60 7.90 -34.74 -8.49
C THR A 60 6.44 -34.61 -8.06
N LEU A 61 5.52 -35.33 -8.70
CA LEU A 61 4.10 -35.25 -8.34
C LEU A 61 3.86 -35.53 -6.85
N GLY A 62 3.14 -34.63 -6.18
CA GLY A 62 2.88 -34.69 -4.74
C GLY A 62 4.05 -34.26 -3.86
N ALA A 63 5.18 -33.83 -4.44
CA ALA A 63 6.26 -33.21 -3.70
C ALA A 63 5.95 -31.74 -3.40
N ASN A 64 6.40 -31.30 -2.23
CA ASN A 64 6.44 -29.91 -1.85
C ASN A 64 7.92 -29.51 -1.67
N VAL A 65 8.35 -28.47 -2.37
CA VAL A 65 9.67 -27.84 -2.15
C VAL A 65 9.45 -26.46 -1.57
N SER A 66 10.38 -26.04 -0.72
CA SER A 66 10.27 -24.78 0.00
C SER A 66 11.52 -23.94 -0.21
N LYS A 67 11.34 -22.67 -0.55
CA LYS A 67 12.41 -21.69 -0.72
C LYS A 67 12.20 -20.56 0.27
N THR A 68 13.15 -20.37 1.19
CA THR A 68 13.13 -19.19 2.07
C THR A 68 13.55 -17.95 1.29
N VAL A 69 12.71 -16.92 1.34
CA VAL A 69 12.93 -15.56 0.83
C VAL A 69 13.20 -14.65 2.01
N ASN A 70 14.25 -13.81 1.90
CA ASN A 70 14.65 -12.92 2.96
C ASN A 70 14.77 -11.49 2.45
N VAL A 71 13.85 -10.63 2.89
CA VAL A 71 13.78 -9.23 2.49
C VAL A 71 14.20 -8.36 3.68
N SER A 72 15.25 -7.57 3.52
CA SER A 72 15.74 -6.65 4.56
C SER A 72 16.13 -5.31 3.96
N ASP A 73 16.29 -4.32 4.84
CA ASP A 73 16.97 -3.05 4.55
C ASP A 73 16.36 -2.26 3.37
N LEU A 74 15.07 -2.46 3.11
CA LEU A 74 14.34 -1.69 2.10
C LEU A 74 14.04 -0.28 2.59
N MET A 75 14.24 0.69 1.71
CA MET A 75 13.71 2.04 1.84
C MET A 75 12.35 2.16 1.13
N PRO A 76 11.47 3.09 1.53
CA PRO A 76 10.22 3.34 0.81
C PRO A 76 10.49 3.62 -0.68
N GLY A 77 9.78 2.92 -1.56
CA GLY A 77 9.98 2.96 -3.01
C GLY A 77 10.90 1.86 -3.55
N GLU A 78 11.72 1.23 -2.70
CA GLU A 78 12.61 0.16 -3.13
C GLU A 78 11.88 -1.17 -3.28
N GLY A 79 12.50 -2.08 -4.02
CA GLY A 79 12.03 -3.44 -4.19
C GLY A 79 13.14 -4.36 -4.64
N GLY A 80 12.78 -5.58 -4.94
CA GLY A 80 13.69 -6.58 -5.48
C GLY A 80 12.94 -7.73 -6.13
N LYS A 81 13.72 -8.59 -6.77
CA LYS A 81 13.22 -9.78 -7.47
C LYS A 81 14.16 -10.95 -7.18
N GLU A 82 13.58 -12.07 -6.74
CA GLU A 82 14.27 -13.37 -6.71
C GLU A 82 13.67 -14.28 -7.77
N THR A 83 14.52 -14.79 -8.67
CA THR A 83 14.09 -15.74 -9.71
C THR A 83 14.79 -17.08 -9.50
N PHE A 84 14.04 -18.17 -9.59
CA PHE A 84 14.60 -19.52 -9.54
C PHE A 84 13.86 -20.46 -10.49
N LYS A 85 14.59 -21.47 -10.96
CA LYS A 85 14.07 -22.44 -11.94
C LYS A 85 13.45 -23.65 -11.25
N VAL A 86 12.30 -24.08 -11.72
CA VAL A 86 11.58 -25.25 -11.23
C VAL A 86 11.47 -26.28 -12.35
N ASN A 87 11.90 -27.52 -12.09
CA ASN A 87 11.84 -28.63 -13.04
C ASN A 87 10.82 -29.67 -12.58
N ASN A 88 9.97 -30.18 -13.49
CA ASN A 88 9.21 -31.39 -13.23
C ASN A 88 10.04 -32.62 -13.62
N VAL A 89 10.69 -33.24 -12.63
CA VAL A 89 11.47 -34.47 -12.80
C VAL A 89 10.64 -35.74 -12.58
N GLY A 90 9.31 -35.60 -12.45
CA GLY A 90 8.37 -36.71 -12.35
C GLY A 90 8.09 -37.39 -13.69
N ASP A 91 7.17 -38.37 -13.64
CA ASP A 91 6.81 -39.20 -14.79
C ASP A 91 5.48 -38.80 -15.46
N ALA A 92 4.91 -37.64 -15.10
CA ALA A 92 3.68 -37.12 -15.67
C ALA A 92 3.60 -35.59 -15.55
N ASP A 93 2.74 -35.00 -16.38
CA ASP A 93 2.39 -33.58 -16.33
C ASP A 93 1.71 -33.24 -14.99
N GLY A 94 1.87 -31.99 -14.56
CA GLY A 94 1.20 -31.49 -13.36
C GLY A 94 0.91 -30.00 -13.42
N ASP A 95 0.15 -29.54 -12.44
CA ASP A 95 -0.18 -28.15 -12.20
C ASP A 95 0.64 -27.64 -11.02
N LEU A 96 1.49 -26.65 -11.28
CA LEU A 96 2.33 -25.98 -10.29
C LEU A 96 1.49 -24.93 -9.56
N SER A 97 1.52 -24.97 -8.23
CA SER A 97 0.94 -23.93 -7.38
C SER A 97 1.96 -23.40 -6.38
N ALA A 98 1.71 -22.21 -5.85
CA ALA A 98 2.57 -21.57 -4.88
C ALA A 98 1.79 -21.10 -3.64
N ALA A 99 2.43 -21.17 -2.47
CA ALA A 99 1.90 -20.64 -1.23
C ALA A 99 3.01 -19.96 -0.42
N VAL A 100 2.68 -18.81 0.17
CA VAL A 100 3.58 -18.13 1.12
C VAL A 100 3.32 -18.70 2.51
N THR A 101 4.35 -19.20 3.19
CA THR A 101 4.23 -19.78 4.53
C THR A 101 5.33 -19.25 5.46
N ASN A 102 5.30 -19.65 6.73
CA ASN A 102 6.34 -19.36 7.73
C ASN A 102 6.83 -17.90 7.77
N VAL A 103 5.90 -16.95 7.58
CA VAL A 103 6.18 -15.52 7.67
C VAL A 103 6.67 -15.17 9.07
N ARG A 104 7.84 -14.54 9.11
CA ARG A 104 8.62 -14.20 10.29
C ARG A 104 9.15 -12.79 10.12
N ASN A 105 8.99 -11.97 11.15
CA ASN A 105 9.56 -10.63 11.20
C ASN A 105 10.69 -10.58 12.22
N ALA A 106 11.75 -9.86 11.89
CA ALA A 106 12.70 -9.34 12.85
C ALA A 106 12.47 -7.82 12.94
N PRO A 107 11.53 -7.39 13.81
CA PRO A 107 11.23 -5.97 13.95
C PRO A 107 12.45 -5.22 14.49
N GLY A 108 12.52 -3.93 14.15
CA GLY A 108 13.52 -3.01 14.66
C GLY A 108 13.32 -2.71 16.15
N ALA A 109 14.02 -1.68 16.65
CA ALA A 109 13.75 -1.19 17.99
C ALA A 109 12.29 -0.70 18.10
N PRO A 110 11.63 -0.93 19.25
CA PRO A 110 10.19 -0.75 19.35
C PRO A 110 9.73 0.68 19.10
N ASN A 111 8.74 0.85 18.21
CA ASN A 111 8.04 2.11 18.00
C ASN A 111 6.81 2.14 18.91
N THR A 112 7.01 2.51 20.18
CA THR A 112 6.01 2.41 21.27
C THR A 112 4.88 3.45 21.21
N GLY A 113 4.52 3.96 20.04
CA GLY A 113 3.43 4.92 19.86
C GLY A 113 2.06 4.27 19.87
N ALA A 114 1.10 4.84 20.59
CA ALA A 114 -0.32 4.41 20.55
C ALA A 114 -1.06 4.83 19.27
N VAL A 115 -0.40 5.62 18.42
CA VAL A 115 -0.92 6.13 17.16
C VAL A 115 -0.06 5.59 16.03
N HIS A 116 -0.71 4.89 15.10
CA HIS A 116 -0.09 4.42 13.87
C HIS A 116 -0.42 5.41 12.76
N THR A 117 0.55 6.20 12.34
CA THR A 117 0.38 7.13 11.21
C THR A 117 0.87 6.49 9.91
N PHE A 118 0.16 6.77 8.84
CA PHE A 118 0.52 6.50 7.45
C PHE A 118 0.52 7.86 6.74
N THR A 119 1.66 8.23 6.18
CA THR A 119 1.76 9.45 5.37
C THR A 119 1.96 9.02 3.94
N SER A 120 1.09 9.49 3.06
CA SER A 120 1.23 9.30 1.63
C SER A 120 1.65 10.62 1.02
N GLU A 121 2.88 10.67 0.54
CA GLU A 121 3.47 11.83 -0.15
C GLU A 121 3.29 11.72 -1.68
N VAL A 122 2.71 10.61 -2.13
CA VAL A 122 2.72 10.18 -3.52
C VAL A 122 1.30 9.99 -4.06
N THR A 123 1.03 10.62 -5.20
CA THR A 123 -0.11 10.37 -6.08
C THR A 123 0.24 9.17 -6.96
N GLY A 124 -0.51 8.08 -6.84
CA GLY A 124 -0.42 6.99 -7.80
C GLY A 124 -1.22 7.37 -9.04
N TYR A 125 -0.57 7.80 -10.11
CA TYR A 125 -1.23 7.75 -11.42
C TYR A 125 -1.20 6.28 -11.88
N PHE A 126 -2.34 5.62 -11.69
CA PHE A 126 -2.54 4.27 -12.20
C PHE A 126 -3.04 4.37 -13.63
N ASP A 127 -2.09 4.44 -14.55
CA ASP A 127 -2.34 3.95 -15.89
C ASP A 127 -2.42 2.42 -15.82
N ASN A 128 -3.58 1.87 -16.19
CA ASN A 128 -3.80 0.42 -16.20
C ASN A 128 -2.79 -0.30 -17.10
N ASP A 129 -2.19 0.40 -18.06
CA ASP A 129 -1.31 -0.20 -19.07
C ASP A 129 0.18 -0.15 -18.67
N THR A 130 0.60 0.78 -17.80
CA THR A 130 2.05 0.97 -17.53
C THR A 130 2.48 0.85 -16.08
N HIS A 131 1.58 0.85 -15.08
CA HIS A 131 1.88 0.70 -13.64
C HIS A 131 2.97 1.62 -13.02
N ASP A 132 3.70 2.42 -13.80
CA ASP A 132 4.99 3.00 -13.41
C ASP A 132 5.00 4.53 -13.31
N ASN A 133 3.88 5.17 -13.60
CA ASN A 133 3.78 6.62 -13.56
C ASN A 133 3.38 7.06 -12.14
N VAL A 134 4.35 7.06 -11.25
CA VAL A 134 4.21 7.59 -9.90
C VAL A 134 4.52 9.09 -9.93
N HIS A 135 3.60 9.93 -9.44
CA HIS A 135 3.78 11.39 -9.38
C HIS A 135 3.73 11.89 -7.94
N ASP A 136 4.59 12.84 -7.61
CA ASP A 136 4.58 13.46 -6.28
C ASP A 136 3.32 14.32 -6.11
N LEU A 137 2.69 14.29 -4.92
CA LEU A 137 1.51 15.13 -4.65
C LEU A 137 1.80 16.63 -4.81
N SER A 138 3.05 17.02 -4.55
CA SER A 138 3.52 18.38 -4.72
C SER A 138 3.48 18.87 -6.15
N ASP A 139 3.60 17.98 -7.15
CA ASP A 139 3.48 18.35 -8.56
C ASP A 139 2.05 18.83 -8.89
N PHE A 140 1.08 18.36 -8.12
CA PHE A 140 -0.30 18.80 -8.18
C PHE A 140 -0.60 19.93 -7.20
N GLY A 141 0.42 20.56 -6.58
CA GLY A 141 0.25 21.65 -5.62
C GLY A 141 -0.55 21.26 -4.39
N VAL A 142 -0.53 19.97 -4.03
CA VAL A 142 -1.24 19.44 -2.89
C VAL A 142 -0.25 18.90 -1.85
N ASP A 143 -0.60 19.08 -0.58
CA ASP A 143 0.16 18.52 0.54
C ASP A 143 -0.08 17.00 0.65
N ASP A 144 0.59 16.37 1.61
CA ASP A 144 0.48 14.94 1.89
C ASP A 144 -0.95 14.50 2.22
N ALA A 145 -1.33 13.29 1.80
CA ALA A 145 -2.50 12.61 2.33
C ALA A 145 -2.08 11.81 3.58
N VAL A 146 -2.66 12.14 4.74
CA VAL A 146 -2.29 11.50 6.01
C VAL A 146 -3.42 10.63 6.51
N THR A 147 -3.16 9.33 6.66
CA THR A 147 -4.06 8.41 7.36
C THR A 147 -3.49 8.11 8.74
N ALA A 148 -4.14 8.58 9.80
CA ALA A 148 -3.79 8.27 11.18
C ALA A 148 -4.76 7.23 11.75
N VAL A 149 -4.22 6.24 12.47
CA VAL A 149 -4.99 5.24 13.21
C VAL A 149 -4.67 5.38 14.69
N GLU A 150 -5.67 5.78 15.46
CA GLU A 150 -5.61 5.97 16.90
C GLU A 150 -6.38 4.87 17.63
N LEU A 151 -5.70 4.22 18.59
CA LEU A 151 -6.30 3.22 19.46
C LEU A 151 -6.84 3.92 20.71
N LEU A 152 -8.16 3.99 20.84
CA LEU A 152 -8.81 4.69 21.93
C LEU A 152 -8.87 3.83 23.19
N SER A 153 -8.75 4.46 24.36
CA SER A 153 -8.80 3.78 25.67
C SER A 153 -10.10 3.01 25.95
N ASN A 154 -11.19 3.33 25.25
CA ASN A 154 -12.46 2.62 25.32
C ASN A 154 -12.51 1.36 24.44
N GLY A 155 -11.39 0.98 23.81
CA GLY A 155 -11.27 -0.16 22.90
C GLY A 155 -11.74 0.12 21.47
N SER A 156 -12.28 1.30 21.19
CA SER A 156 -12.56 1.71 19.81
C SER A 156 -11.28 2.04 19.06
N THR A 157 -11.35 2.01 17.74
CA THR A 157 -10.29 2.49 16.85
C THR A 157 -10.82 3.68 16.07
N LYS A 158 -10.07 4.77 16.04
CA LYS A 158 -10.36 5.95 15.24
C LYS A 158 -9.37 6.02 14.09
N ILE A 159 -9.87 6.27 12.89
CA ILE A 159 -9.12 6.40 11.66
C ILE A 159 -9.43 7.78 11.12
N THR A 160 -8.41 8.60 10.98
CA THR A 160 -8.51 9.96 10.46
C THR A 160 -7.74 10.00 9.15
N VAL A 161 -8.41 10.38 8.07
CA VAL A 161 -7.81 10.62 6.76
C VAL A 161 -7.87 12.11 6.50
N ASP A 162 -6.72 12.76 6.55
CA ASP A 162 -6.55 14.12 6.07
C ASP A 162 -6.27 14.05 4.57
N LEU A 163 -7.21 14.60 3.81
CA LEU A 163 -7.19 14.57 2.36
C LEU A 163 -6.33 15.70 1.83
N PRO A 164 -5.62 15.44 0.72
CA PRO A 164 -4.79 16.45 0.09
C PRO A 164 -5.68 17.60 -0.43
N ALA A 165 -6.87 17.30 -0.98
CA ALA A 165 -7.87 18.29 -1.36
C ALA A 165 -9.27 17.91 -0.86
N GLU A 166 -10.17 18.90 -0.76
CA GLU A 166 -11.57 18.61 -0.45
C GLU A 166 -12.26 17.86 -1.60
N LEU A 167 -12.99 16.79 -1.27
CA LEU A 167 -13.83 16.10 -2.25
C LEU A 167 -14.89 17.05 -2.84
N GLY A 168 -14.87 17.22 -4.16
CA GLY A 168 -15.73 18.10 -4.93
C GLY A 168 -15.17 19.51 -5.16
N ALA A 169 -13.90 19.76 -4.81
CA ALA A 169 -13.26 21.06 -5.02
C ALA A 169 -12.99 21.35 -6.51
N ALA A 170 -12.54 20.34 -7.25
CA ALA A 170 -12.16 20.46 -8.66
C ALA A 170 -13.34 20.23 -9.61
N SER A 171 -14.05 19.11 -9.41
CA SER A 171 -15.14 18.69 -10.28
C SER A 171 -16.13 17.81 -9.53
N SER A 172 -17.29 17.54 -10.15
CA SER A 172 -18.18 16.49 -9.64
C SER A 172 -17.60 15.12 -9.97
N GLY A 173 -17.38 14.28 -8.97
CA GLY A 173 -16.93 12.91 -9.20
C GLY A 173 -15.97 12.36 -8.14
N ASP A 174 -15.33 13.25 -7.37
CA ASP A 174 -14.37 12.85 -6.35
C ASP A 174 -14.98 11.87 -5.34
N ASN A 175 -14.27 10.79 -5.09
CA ASN A 175 -14.70 9.74 -4.19
C ASN A 175 -13.51 9.13 -3.44
N LEU A 176 -13.73 8.87 -2.16
CA LEU A 176 -12.84 8.10 -1.30
C LEU A 176 -13.50 6.78 -0.94
N ALA A 177 -12.70 5.73 -0.87
CA ALA A 177 -13.12 4.43 -0.36
C ALA A 177 -12.10 3.91 0.65
N LEU A 178 -12.59 3.48 1.81
CA LEU A 178 -11.85 2.71 2.81
C LEU A 178 -12.53 1.35 2.97
N LEU A 179 -11.76 0.27 2.96
CA LEU A 179 -12.25 -1.10 3.12
C LEU A 179 -11.64 -1.70 4.37
N PHE A 180 -12.41 -2.56 5.02
CA PHE A 180 -12.06 -3.11 6.32
C PHE A 180 -12.28 -4.60 6.31
N ASP A 181 -11.26 -5.35 6.72
CA ASP A 181 -11.37 -6.71 7.23
C ASP A 181 -11.18 -6.61 8.76
N THR A 182 -12.24 -6.84 9.53
CA THR A 182 -12.23 -6.62 10.98
C THR A 182 -12.01 -7.88 11.82
N ASP A 183 -11.99 -9.05 11.19
CA ASP A 183 -11.69 -10.32 11.84
C ASP A 183 -10.46 -11.04 11.28
N ASP A 184 -9.73 -10.40 10.37
CA ASP A 184 -8.45 -10.84 9.82
C ASP A 184 -8.58 -12.16 9.03
N ASP A 185 -9.73 -12.38 8.37
CA ASP A 185 -10.06 -13.64 7.69
C ASP A 185 -9.65 -13.69 6.21
N GLY A 186 -9.12 -12.58 5.67
CA GLY A 186 -8.74 -12.47 4.26
C GLY A 186 -9.82 -11.88 3.37
N THR A 187 -11.01 -11.58 3.91
CA THR A 187 -12.14 -10.97 3.21
C THR A 187 -12.52 -9.63 3.82
N ALA A 188 -12.83 -8.65 2.97
CA ALA A 188 -13.39 -7.39 3.45
C ALA A 188 -14.78 -7.61 4.06
N ASP A 189 -15.03 -7.04 5.23
CA ASP A 189 -16.32 -7.03 5.92
C ASP A 189 -17.21 -5.87 5.48
N PHE A 190 -16.63 -4.70 5.28
CA PHE A 190 -17.36 -3.49 4.92
C PHE A 190 -16.46 -2.41 4.31
N GLN A 191 -17.10 -1.41 3.70
CA GLN A 191 -16.45 -0.22 3.20
C GLN A 191 -17.11 1.06 3.71
N VAL A 192 -16.31 2.09 3.82
CA VAL A 192 -16.73 3.48 4.02
C VAL A 192 -16.41 4.25 2.76
N VAL A 193 -17.42 4.86 2.15
CA VAL A 193 -17.26 5.67 0.95
C VAL A 193 -17.59 7.11 1.28
N ALA A 194 -16.75 8.05 0.85
CA ALA A 194 -17.03 9.47 0.96
C ALA A 194 -17.02 10.13 -0.41
N ASN A 195 -17.88 11.12 -0.61
CA ASN A 195 -17.87 11.99 -1.78
C ASN A 195 -18.31 13.40 -1.37
N GLN A 196 -18.48 14.28 -2.36
CA GLN A 196 -18.95 15.65 -2.15
C GLN A 196 -20.29 15.75 -1.39
N ASN A 197 -21.15 14.73 -1.47
CA ASN A 197 -22.49 14.71 -0.88
C ASN A 197 -22.53 14.14 0.55
N GLY A 198 -21.46 13.51 1.02
CA GLY A 198 -21.37 12.96 2.38
C GLY A 198 -20.55 11.69 2.48
N VAL A 199 -20.80 10.94 3.56
CA VAL A 199 -20.14 9.66 3.87
C VAL A 199 -21.20 8.58 3.99
N SER A 200 -20.93 7.41 3.41
CA SER A 200 -21.77 6.22 3.47
C SER A 200 -20.98 5.01 3.96
N TYR A 201 -21.73 4.05 4.49
CA TYR A 201 -21.26 2.74 4.87
C TYR A 201 -21.92 1.71 3.97
N GLN A 202 -21.19 0.68 3.57
CA GLN A 202 -21.74 -0.47 2.87
C GLN A 202 -21.12 -1.76 3.43
N PRO A 203 -21.92 -2.76 3.82
CA PRO A 203 -21.40 -4.08 4.15
C PRO A 203 -20.94 -4.81 2.89
N PHE A 204 -19.93 -5.68 3.02
CA PHE A 204 -19.56 -6.60 1.96
C PHE A 204 -20.60 -7.73 1.88
N THR A 205 -20.88 -8.19 0.68
CA THR A 205 -21.76 -9.36 0.46
C THR A 205 -21.03 -10.37 -0.42
N ALA A 206 -21.47 -11.63 -0.39
CA ALA A 206 -20.89 -12.67 -1.25
C ALA A 206 -21.04 -12.39 -2.77
N SER A 207 -21.94 -11.49 -3.17
CA SER A 207 -22.06 -10.97 -4.54
C SER A 207 -21.10 -9.81 -4.85
N GLY A 208 -20.14 -9.57 -3.97
CA GLY A 208 -19.31 -8.37 -3.93
C GLY A 208 -19.97 -7.27 -3.10
N TRP A 209 -19.44 -6.06 -3.19
CA TRP A 209 -20.20 -4.87 -2.79
C TRP A 209 -21.51 -4.88 -3.56
N ASP A 210 -22.60 -4.41 -2.96
CA ASP A 210 -23.79 -4.04 -3.73
C ASP A 210 -23.35 -2.96 -4.73
N GLN A 211 -22.80 -3.39 -5.87
CA GLN A 211 -22.28 -2.54 -6.91
C GLN A 211 -23.51 -1.84 -7.44
N PRO A 212 -23.64 -0.52 -7.27
CA PRO A 212 -24.63 0.16 -8.05
C PRO A 212 -24.22 -0.03 -9.51
N SER A 213 -25.16 -0.50 -10.33
CA SER A 213 -24.96 -0.85 -11.75
C SER A 213 -23.94 0.05 -12.44
N ARG A 214 -22.85 -0.54 -12.95
CA ARG A 214 -21.65 0.07 -13.60
C ARG A 214 -21.92 0.94 -14.87
N SER A 215 -23.08 1.56 -15.02
CA SER A 215 -23.48 2.25 -16.25
C SER A 215 -23.58 3.76 -16.05
N GLY A 216 -22.44 4.46 -16.04
CA GLY A 216 -22.29 5.90 -16.37
C GLY A 216 -23.25 6.89 -15.69
N GLY A 217 -23.91 6.48 -14.62
CA GLY A 217 -24.98 7.21 -13.96
C GLY A 217 -24.41 8.03 -12.83
N ASN A 218 -24.73 9.32 -12.85
CA ASN A 218 -24.46 10.26 -11.78
C ASN A 218 -24.65 9.61 -10.38
N PRO A 219 -23.62 9.56 -9.52
CA PRO A 219 -23.73 9.00 -8.17
C PRO A 219 -24.70 9.77 -7.24
N ASN A 220 -25.28 10.88 -7.70
CA ASN A 220 -26.29 11.66 -6.96
C ASN A 220 -27.64 10.93 -6.74
N GLY A 221 -27.82 9.70 -7.25
CA GLY A 221 -29.03 8.89 -7.04
C GLY A 221 -29.03 8.04 -5.78
N TYR A 222 -27.91 7.92 -5.07
CA TYR A 222 -27.84 7.07 -3.88
C TYR A 222 -28.45 7.80 -2.69
N ALA A 223 -29.61 7.32 -2.25
CA ALA A 223 -30.03 7.60 -0.89
C ALA A 223 -28.95 7.01 0.02
N LEU A 224 -28.10 7.87 0.58
CA LEU A 224 -27.20 7.57 1.68
C LEU A 224 -28.04 6.87 2.75
N SER A 225 -28.07 5.54 2.72
CA SER A 225 -28.77 4.78 3.73
C SER A 225 -27.91 4.94 4.97
N ASN A 226 -28.34 5.82 5.87
CA ASN A 226 -27.78 6.03 7.20
C ASN A 226 -27.96 4.80 8.11
N SER A 227 -28.05 3.59 7.53
CA SER A 227 -28.07 2.34 8.26
C SER A 227 -26.68 2.14 8.86
N ARG A 228 -26.49 2.78 10.02
CA ARG A 228 -25.31 2.60 10.86
C ARG A 228 -25.22 1.12 11.18
N ALA A 229 -24.25 0.44 10.59
CA ALA A 229 -23.77 -0.81 11.14
C ALA A 229 -23.48 -0.56 12.63
N SER A 230 -24.06 -1.39 13.50
CA SER A 230 -23.89 -1.25 14.95
C SER A 230 -22.39 -1.15 15.26
N GLY A 231 -21.94 -0.03 15.81
CA GLY A 231 -20.54 0.18 16.16
C GLY A 231 -19.63 0.69 15.04
N VAL A 232 -20.11 1.20 13.91
CA VAL A 232 -19.28 2.01 12.98
C VAL A 232 -19.88 3.40 12.85
N SER A 233 -19.07 4.44 12.99
CA SER A 233 -19.47 5.81 12.67
C SER A 233 -18.45 6.45 11.75
N ALA A 234 -18.92 7.18 10.74
CA ALA A 234 -18.05 7.96 9.89
C ALA A 234 -18.57 9.40 9.78
N SER A 235 -17.67 10.36 9.69
CA SER A 235 -17.97 11.77 9.52
C SER A 235 -16.98 12.43 8.58
N ARG A 236 -17.42 13.50 7.94
CA ARG A 236 -16.58 14.36 7.11
C ARG A 236 -16.59 15.76 7.69
N THR A 237 -15.40 16.31 7.85
CA THR A 237 -15.16 17.74 8.04
C THR A 237 -14.38 18.23 6.82
N GLN A 238 -14.27 19.55 6.65
CA GLN A 238 -13.51 20.17 5.57
C GLN A 238 -12.10 19.54 5.47
N GLY A 239 -11.83 18.81 4.39
CA GLY A 239 -10.55 18.13 4.14
C GLY A 239 -10.30 16.85 4.95
N THR A 240 -11.15 16.45 5.89
CA THR A 240 -10.88 15.31 6.79
C THR A 240 -12.03 14.32 6.80
N ILE A 241 -11.73 13.03 6.66
CA ILE A 241 -12.64 11.91 6.90
C ILE A 241 -12.26 11.24 8.21
N GLU A 242 -13.24 11.02 9.09
CA GLU A 242 -13.05 10.28 10.33
C GLU A 242 -13.93 9.04 10.32
N VAL A 243 -13.36 7.87 10.57
CA VAL A 243 -14.05 6.60 10.75
C VAL A 243 -13.73 6.08 12.15
N THR A 244 -14.75 5.73 12.92
CA THR A 244 -14.59 5.09 14.24
C THR A 244 -15.18 3.69 14.19
N LEU A 245 -14.35 2.70 14.51
CA LEU A 245 -14.72 1.32 14.75
C LEU A 245 -14.93 1.13 16.25
N GLY A 246 -16.14 0.78 16.66
CA GLY A 246 -16.49 0.48 18.04
C GLY A 246 -15.78 -0.79 18.51
N SER A 247 -15.53 -0.89 19.82
CA SER A 247 -14.83 -2.03 20.42
C SER A 247 -15.42 -3.41 20.12
N GLY A 248 -16.72 -3.50 19.83
CA GLY A 248 -17.38 -4.76 19.43
C GLY A 248 -17.18 -5.16 17.97
N ARG A 249 -16.51 -4.32 17.16
CA ARG A 249 -16.27 -4.59 15.73
C ARG A 249 -14.96 -5.27 15.44
N ARG A 250 -14.00 -5.26 16.37
CA ARG A 250 -12.73 -5.97 16.23
C ARG A 250 -12.51 -6.89 17.42
N SER A 251 -12.09 -8.12 17.14
CA SER A 251 -11.71 -9.07 18.19
C SER A 251 -10.20 -9.08 18.46
N GLY A 252 -9.42 -8.47 17.58
CA GLY A 252 -7.95 -8.41 17.66
C GLY A 252 -7.36 -7.44 16.65
N ALA A 253 -6.42 -7.95 15.85
CA ALA A 253 -5.93 -7.28 14.66
C ALA A 253 -7.08 -7.08 13.66
N PHE A 254 -6.95 -6.06 12.82
CA PHE A 254 -7.83 -5.81 11.68
C PHE A 254 -6.98 -5.30 10.54
N ALA A 255 -7.44 -5.43 9.31
CA ALA A 255 -6.77 -4.88 8.15
C ALA A 255 -7.66 -3.84 7.46
N PHE A 256 -7.05 -2.83 6.86
CA PHE A 256 -7.78 -1.90 6.02
C PHE A 256 -6.94 -1.40 4.85
N GLY A 257 -7.63 -1.02 3.78
CA GLY A 257 -7.04 -0.42 2.59
C GLY A 257 -7.86 0.78 2.17
N GLY A 258 -7.25 1.77 1.52
CA GLY A 258 -8.01 2.89 0.97
C GLY A 258 -7.35 3.65 -0.15
N GLN A 259 -8.17 4.30 -0.96
CA GLN A 259 -7.75 5.34 -1.89
C GLN A 259 -8.73 6.51 -1.86
N VAL A 260 -8.25 7.66 -2.28
CA VAL A 260 -9.11 8.73 -2.82
C VAL A 260 -8.86 8.86 -4.31
N VAL A 261 -9.93 9.11 -5.04
CA VAL A 261 -9.94 9.36 -6.47
C VAL A 261 -10.44 10.79 -6.68
N TYR A 262 -9.63 11.59 -7.34
CA TYR A 262 -9.98 12.93 -7.78
C TYR A 262 -10.25 12.92 -9.27
N ASN A 263 -11.42 13.40 -9.66
CA ASN A 263 -11.76 13.55 -11.06
C ASN A 263 -11.25 14.92 -11.54
N GLY A 264 -10.14 14.92 -12.27
CA GLY A 264 -9.53 16.15 -12.78
C GLY A 264 -8.78 16.97 -11.73
N LEU A 265 -7.99 16.33 -10.85
CA LEU A 265 -7.11 17.09 -9.93
C LEU A 265 -6.13 17.97 -10.73
N HIS A 266 -5.71 17.50 -11.89
CA HIS A 266 -4.84 18.24 -12.81
C HIS A 266 -5.43 19.61 -13.24
N ASP A 267 -6.77 19.77 -13.27
CA ASP A 267 -7.43 21.02 -13.65
C ASP A 267 -7.31 22.10 -12.56
N VAL A 268 -7.10 21.71 -11.29
CA VAL A 268 -7.07 22.63 -10.15
C VAL A 268 -5.88 23.59 -10.23
N ASN A 269 -4.76 23.15 -10.79
CA ASN A 269 -3.53 23.94 -10.87
C ASN A 269 -3.07 24.27 -12.30
N GLY A 270 -3.80 23.83 -13.33
CA GLY A 270 -3.51 24.17 -14.72
C GLY A 270 -2.18 23.61 -15.26
N MET A 271 -1.68 22.54 -14.65
CA MET A 271 -0.34 21.98 -14.92
C MET A 271 -0.33 20.68 -15.73
N GLY A 272 -1.46 20.19 -16.26
CA GLY A 272 -1.49 18.94 -17.05
C GLY A 272 -2.42 18.96 -18.26
N PRO A 273 -2.21 18.07 -19.25
CA PRO A 273 -3.18 17.84 -20.31
C PRO A 273 -4.48 17.27 -19.73
N SER A 274 -5.62 17.84 -20.11
CA SER A 274 -6.94 17.28 -19.81
C SER A 274 -7.15 16.00 -20.61
N ASP A 275 -6.70 14.89 -20.04
CA ASP A 275 -6.84 13.54 -20.58
C ASP A 275 -8.12 12.85 -20.09
N GLY A 276 -8.81 13.43 -19.11
CA GLY A 276 -10.02 12.85 -18.52
C GLY A 276 -9.74 11.64 -17.64
N ILE A 277 -8.50 11.49 -17.16
CA ILE A 277 -8.08 10.40 -16.29
C ILE A 277 -8.32 10.79 -14.83
N ASN A 278 -8.66 9.79 -14.02
CA ASN A 278 -8.89 9.95 -12.59
C ASN A 278 -7.57 9.82 -11.84
N ASP A 279 -7.20 10.84 -11.08
CA ASP A 279 -6.00 10.84 -10.23
C ASP A 279 -6.29 10.06 -8.95
N ARG A 280 -5.40 9.13 -8.55
CA ARG A 280 -5.60 8.29 -7.37
C ARG A 280 -4.53 8.55 -6.34
N VAL A 281 -4.94 8.66 -5.07
CA VAL A 281 -4.03 8.77 -3.94
C VAL A 281 -4.25 7.60 -3.02
N LEU A 282 -3.19 6.82 -2.79
CA LEU A 282 -3.24 5.66 -1.91
C LEU A 282 -3.20 6.12 -0.46
N LEU A 283 -4.17 5.71 0.33
CA LEU A 283 -4.31 6.10 1.74
C LEU A 283 -3.59 5.15 2.69
N THR A 284 -3.19 3.99 2.20
CA THR A 284 -2.47 2.94 2.93
C THR A 284 -1.31 2.41 2.10
N PRO A 285 -0.19 2.02 2.73
CA PRO A 285 0.96 1.42 2.06
C PRO A 285 0.61 0.28 1.10
N GLY A 286 0.99 0.40 -0.17
CA GLY A 286 0.96 -0.72 -1.12
C GLY A 286 -0.42 -1.10 -1.63
N PHE A 287 -1.40 -0.31 -1.25
CA PHE A 287 -2.77 -0.59 -1.60
C PHE A 287 -3.11 0.03 -2.94
N ALA A 288 -2.83 -0.69 -4.03
CA ALA A 288 -3.20 -0.30 -5.38
C ALA A 288 -4.50 -0.99 -5.82
N PHE A 289 -5.45 -0.22 -6.36
CA PHE A 289 -6.70 -0.75 -6.93
C PHE A 289 -6.53 -1.16 -8.38
N GLY A 290 -6.73 -2.45 -8.66
CA GLY A 290 -7.23 -2.88 -9.97
C GLY A 290 -8.70 -2.47 -10.18
N PRO A 291 -9.24 -2.52 -11.40
CA PRO A 291 -10.63 -2.18 -11.71
C PRO A 291 -11.63 -3.23 -11.17
N GLY A 292 -11.75 -3.35 -9.85
CA GLY A 292 -12.67 -4.27 -9.21
C GLY A 292 -12.41 -4.33 -7.72
N PHE A 293 -13.45 -4.10 -6.91
CA PHE A 293 -13.43 -4.44 -5.51
C PHE A 293 -13.97 -5.86 -5.40
N ASP A 294 -13.11 -6.86 -5.38
CA ASP A 294 -13.48 -8.28 -5.23
C ASP A 294 -13.62 -8.70 -3.75
N GLY A 295 -13.23 -7.82 -2.82
CA GLY A 295 -13.25 -8.10 -1.39
C GLY A 295 -12.03 -8.85 -0.91
N ASP A 296 -11.07 -9.14 -1.79
CA ASP A 296 -9.78 -9.67 -1.39
C ASP A 296 -9.04 -8.59 -0.58
N SER A 297 -8.62 -8.98 0.61
CA SER A 297 -7.90 -8.12 1.54
C SER A 297 -6.46 -8.59 1.79
N SER A 298 -5.96 -9.43 0.88
CA SER A 298 -4.53 -9.78 0.74
C SER A 298 -3.62 -8.56 0.71
N ARG A 299 -4.09 -7.43 0.16
CA ARG A 299 -3.34 -6.17 0.05
C ARG A 299 -3.65 -5.15 1.16
N TYR A 300 -4.45 -5.48 2.17
CA TYR A 300 -4.82 -4.53 3.22
C TYR A 300 -3.72 -4.44 4.28
N VAL A 301 -3.48 -3.25 4.79
CA VAL A 301 -2.50 -3.08 5.85
C VAL A 301 -3.08 -3.58 7.16
N THR A 302 -2.38 -4.54 7.76
CA THR A 302 -2.72 -5.07 9.09
C THR A 302 -2.38 -4.05 10.17
N VAL A 303 -3.33 -3.83 11.07
CA VAL A 303 -3.19 -3.05 12.29
C VAL A 303 -3.49 -3.97 13.46
N ASP A 304 -2.44 -4.34 14.20
CA ASP A 304 -2.55 -5.09 15.45
C ASP A 304 -2.29 -4.15 16.64
N PRO A 305 -3.31 -3.82 17.44
CA PRO A 305 -3.17 -2.96 18.62
C PRO A 305 -2.18 -3.44 19.69
N GLY A 306 -1.87 -4.74 19.68
CA GLY A 306 -0.96 -5.36 20.64
C GLY A 306 0.44 -5.58 20.08
N LYS A 307 0.70 -5.24 18.81
CA LYS A 307 1.98 -5.45 18.16
C LYS A 307 2.44 -4.20 17.44
N GLU A 308 3.74 -4.15 17.21
CA GLU A 308 4.32 -3.12 16.37
C GLU A 308 4.12 -3.47 14.91
N ARG A 309 3.98 -2.44 14.09
CA ARG A 309 3.97 -2.61 12.64
C ARG A 309 5.32 -3.17 12.22
N THR A 310 5.29 -4.17 11.36
CA THR A 310 6.47 -4.80 10.81
C THR A 310 6.54 -4.62 9.30
N LEU A 311 7.71 -4.89 8.70
CA LEU A 311 7.90 -4.91 7.26
C LEU A 311 6.86 -5.79 6.55
N ALA A 312 6.53 -6.97 7.10
CA ALA A 312 5.54 -7.87 6.50
C ALA A 312 4.10 -7.30 6.44
N ASP A 313 3.78 -6.26 7.22
CA ASP A 313 2.47 -5.61 7.20
C ASP A 313 2.34 -4.58 6.07
N VAL A 314 3.47 -4.15 5.49
CA VAL A 314 3.51 -3.10 4.47
C VAL A 314 4.21 -3.52 3.18
N LEU A 315 5.01 -4.59 3.21
CA LEU A 315 5.67 -5.16 2.04
C LEU A 315 4.63 -5.78 1.10
N ASP A 316 4.69 -5.40 -0.16
CA ASP A 316 3.90 -6.05 -1.20
C ASP A 316 4.74 -7.15 -1.82
N VAL A 317 4.19 -8.36 -1.87
CA VAL A 317 4.81 -9.54 -2.49
C VAL A 317 3.94 -10.02 -3.63
N GLU A 318 4.57 -10.36 -4.74
CA GLU A 318 3.97 -10.90 -5.95
C GLU A 318 4.78 -12.12 -6.38
N VAL A 319 4.11 -13.24 -6.58
CA VAL A 319 4.71 -14.49 -7.07
C VAL A 319 4.15 -14.78 -8.45
N ARG A 320 5.02 -14.89 -9.44
CA ARG A 320 4.67 -15.22 -10.82
C ARG A 320 5.37 -16.49 -11.28
N VAL A 321 4.77 -17.16 -12.27
CA VAL A 321 5.40 -18.29 -12.96
C VAL A 321 5.46 -18.00 -14.45
N ASP A 322 6.65 -18.14 -15.01
CA ASP A 322 6.94 -17.78 -16.39
C ASP A 322 7.66 -18.93 -17.14
N THR A 323 7.54 -18.95 -18.47
CA THR A 323 8.31 -19.82 -19.36
C THR A 323 9.76 -19.38 -19.54
N ASP A 324 10.05 -18.10 -19.35
CA ASP A 324 11.34 -17.47 -19.64
C ASP A 324 11.97 -16.92 -18.36
N VAL A 325 13.22 -16.48 -18.48
CA VAL A 325 13.71 -15.40 -17.64
C VAL A 325 13.87 -14.23 -18.58
N ASP A 326 12.84 -13.42 -18.69
CA ASP A 326 12.98 -12.18 -19.43
C ASP A 326 13.87 -11.20 -18.66
N ALA A 327 14.45 -10.25 -19.40
CA ALA A 327 15.31 -9.22 -18.85
C ALA A 327 14.59 -8.52 -17.68
N PRO A 328 15.30 -7.89 -16.72
CA PRO A 328 14.71 -7.34 -15.49
C PRO A 328 13.68 -6.21 -15.70
N GLU A 329 13.30 -5.90 -16.94
CA GLU A 329 12.28 -4.93 -17.25
C GLU A 329 10.91 -5.58 -16.99
N LEU A 330 10.24 -5.11 -15.94
CA LEU A 330 8.83 -5.36 -15.68
C LEU A 330 7.98 -4.68 -16.76
N ASP A 331 8.21 -4.99 -18.04
CA ASP A 331 7.39 -4.41 -19.11
C ASP A 331 6.01 -5.07 -19.14
N ALA A 332 5.03 -4.34 -19.67
CA ALA A 332 3.62 -4.72 -19.62
C ALA A 332 3.27 -5.96 -20.47
N ASP A 333 4.23 -6.49 -21.22
CA ASP A 333 4.05 -7.65 -22.09
C ASP A 333 4.44 -8.97 -21.39
N ASP A 334 5.02 -8.90 -20.19
CA ASP A 334 5.43 -10.08 -19.40
C ASP A 334 4.22 -10.72 -18.69
N ASP A 335 3.68 -11.76 -19.32
CA ASP A 335 2.39 -12.41 -19.03
C ASP A 335 2.48 -13.58 -18.05
N GLY A 336 3.58 -13.68 -17.30
CA GLY A 336 3.78 -14.70 -16.27
C GLY A 336 2.53 -14.90 -15.40
N ASP A 337 2.14 -16.17 -15.22
CA ASP A 337 0.94 -16.56 -14.49
C ASP A 337 1.06 -16.07 -13.04
N LEU A 338 0.21 -15.12 -12.64
CA LEU A 338 0.14 -14.64 -11.26
C LEU A 338 -0.32 -15.78 -10.34
N MET A 339 0.54 -16.18 -9.42
CA MET A 339 0.23 -17.21 -8.42
C MET A 339 -0.38 -16.61 -7.17
N VAL A 340 0.35 -15.72 -6.52
CA VAL A 340 -0.01 -15.16 -5.23
C VAL A 340 0.39 -13.69 -5.22
N GLN A 341 -0.46 -12.84 -4.65
CA GLN A 341 -0.15 -11.43 -4.46
C GLN A 341 -0.74 -10.89 -3.17
N GLY A 342 0.03 -10.07 -2.47
CA GLY A 342 -0.43 -9.35 -1.30
C GLY A 342 0.67 -9.17 -0.26
N LYS A 343 0.27 -8.83 0.95
CA LYS A 343 1.16 -8.64 2.09
C LYS A 343 1.46 -9.97 2.74
N PRO A 344 2.72 -10.30 3.08
CA PRO A 344 3.06 -11.60 3.66
C PRO A 344 2.17 -12.00 4.84
N THR A 345 1.81 -11.07 5.74
CA THR A 345 0.93 -11.39 6.89
C THR A 345 -0.47 -11.82 6.48
N ARG A 346 -0.93 -11.45 5.29
CA ARG A 346 -2.28 -11.65 4.77
C ARG A 346 -2.38 -12.81 3.78
N ILE A 347 -1.31 -13.08 3.02
CA ILE A 347 -1.24 -14.19 2.06
C ILE A 347 -0.65 -15.47 2.67
N LYS A 348 -0.31 -15.46 3.96
CA LYS A 348 0.24 -16.63 4.63
C LYS A 348 -0.74 -17.80 4.62
N GLY A 349 -0.35 -18.90 3.99
CA GLY A 349 -1.16 -20.11 3.85
C GLY A 349 -2.20 -20.04 2.73
N ALA A 350 -2.31 -18.91 2.04
CA ALA A 350 -3.06 -18.82 0.80
C ALA A 350 -2.23 -19.51 -0.29
N ALA A 351 -2.76 -20.62 -0.82
CA ALA A 351 -2.27 -21.19 -2.06
C ALA A 351 -2.98 -20.48 -3.21
N GLY A 352 -2.24 -20.08 -4.24
CA GLY A 352 -2.79 -19.37 -5.37
C GLY A 352 -2.16 -19.78 -6.69
N GLY A 353 -2.94 -19.55 -7.75
CA GLY A 353 -2.61 -19.86 -9.14
C GLY A 353 -2.45 -21.34 -9.44
N SER A 354 -2.38 -21.64 -10.73
CA SER A 354 -2.13 -22.96 -11.28
C SER A 354 -1.48 -22.76 -12.65
N SER A 355 -0.21 -23.12 -12.80
CA SER A 355 0.46 -23.11 -14.11
C SER A 355 0.84 -24.53 -14.50
N ALA A 356 0.47 -24.91 -15.72
CA ALA A 356 0.79 -26.23 -16.23
C ALA A 356 2.30 -26.40 -16.39
N LEU A 357 2.83 -27.53 -15.89
CA LEU A 357 4.22 -27.91 -15.96
C LEU A 357 4.34 -29.35 -16.48
N SER A 358 4.61 -29.47 -17.79
CA SER A 358 4.76 -30.76 -18.47
C SER A 358 5.88 -31.62 -17.86
N GLN A 359 5.77 -32.93 -18.04
CA GLN A 359 6.81 -33.90 -17.68
C GLN A 359 8.15 -33.54 -18.32
N GLY A 360 9.20 -33.42 -17.51
CA GLY A 360 10.53 -33.01 -17.96
C GLY A 360 10.63 -31.53 -18.35
N GLY A 361 9.53 -30.77 -18.22
CA GLY A 361 9.49 -29.33 -18.46
C GLY A 361 10.08 -28.54 -17.29
N SER A 362 10.32 -27.26 -17.56
CA SER A 362 10.77 -26.30 -16.56
C SER A 362 10.04 -24.98 -16.71
N LYS A 363 9.88 -24.28 -15.59
CA LYS A 363 9.38 -22.90 -15.50
C LYS A 363 10.29 -22.09 -14.60
N TYR A 364 10.18 -20.78 -14.68
CA TYR A 364 10.80 -19.88 -13.71
C TYR A 364 9.72 -19.36 -12.77
N VAL A 365 10.09 -19.26 -11.50
CA VAL A 365 9.24 -18.64 -10.49
C VAL A 365 9.94 -17.37 -10.06
N GLU A 366 9.18 -16.28 -10.11
CA GLU A 366 9.66 -14.97 -9.72
C GLU A 366 8.95 -14.53 -8.45
N VAL A 367 9.73 -14.11 -7.46
CA VAL A 367 9.23 -13.47 -6.24
C VAL A 367 9.64 -12.01 -6.32
N ILE A 368 8.67 -11.17 -6.65
CA ILE A 368 8.83 -9.73 -6.72
C ILE A 368 8.33 -9.16 -5.40
N TYR A 369 9.11 -8.28 -4.79
CA TYR A 369 8.71 -7.60 -3.56
C TYR A 369 9.01 -6.12 -3.66
N ARG A 370 8.09 -5.31 -3.11
CA ARG A 370 8.14 -3.85 -3.21
C ARG A 370 7.76 -3.26 -1.87
N LEU A 371 8.55 -2.31 -1.37
CA LEU A 371 8.19 -1.48 -0.24
C LEU A 371 7.55 -0.19 -0.79
N PRO A 372 6.26 0.05 -0.54
CA PRO A 372 5.57 1.22 -1.09
C PRO A 372 6.19 2.54 -0.61
N TYR A 373 6.21 3.58 -1.46
CA TYR A 373 6.69 4.92 -1.10
C TYR A 373 6.02 5.48 0.17
N ASN A 374 4.74 5.18 0.36
CA ASN A 374 3.97 5.62 1.52
C ASN A 374 4.05 4.67 2.74
N ALA A 375 4.94 3.66 2.72
CA ALA A 375 5.21 2.80 3.88
C ALA A 375 5.78 3.58 5.08
N GLY A 376 6.48 4.68 4.78
CA GLY A 376 7.22 5.48 5.75
C GLY A 376 8.41 4.73 6.35
N ASN A 377 9.17 5.43 7.18
CA ASN A 377 10.45 4.93 7.71
C ASN A 377 10.30 4.00 8.92
N VAL A 378 9.05 3.63 9.23
CA VAL A 378 8.73 2.85 10.45
C VAL A 378 9.31 1.44 10.37
N VAL A 379 9.52 0.93 9.15
CA VAL A 379 10.00 -0.43 8.89
C VAL A 379 11.41 -0.46 8.29
N SER A 380 12.12 0.68 8.26
CA SER A 380 13.49 0.75 7.76
C SER A 380 14.43 -0.06 8.66
N ASN A 381 15.32 -0.86 8.06
CA ASN A 381 16.22 -1.82 8.73
C ASN A 381 15.51 -3.01 9.38
N GLU A 382 14.24 -3.26 9.08
CA GLU A 382 13.59 -4.50 9.47
C GLU A 382 13.87 -5.62 8.47
N THR A 383 13.62 -6.85 8.90
CA THR A 383 13.69 -8.02 8.03
C THR A 383 12.37 -8.77 8.05
N CYS A 384 11.86 -9.07 6.86
CA CYS A 384 10.74 -9.97 6.62
C CYS A 384 11.28 -11.23 5.95
N THR A 385 11.10 -12.37 6.60
CA THR A 385 11.45 -13.69 6.06
C THR A 385 10.18 -14.50 5.87
N PHE A 386 10.01 -15.13 4.72
CA PHE A 386 8.92 -16.06 4.47
C PHE A 386 9.42 -17.25 3.65
N ASP A 387 8.69 -18.36 3.72
CA ASP A 387 8.96 -19.52 2.88
C ASP A 387 7.97 -19.51 1.72
N LEU A 388 8.45 -19.80 0.51
CA LEU A 388 7.65 -20.04 -0.67
C LEU A 388 7.56 -21.54 -0.90
N ASP A 389 6.41 -22.11 -0.59
CA ASP A 389 6.12 -23.51 -0.78
C ASP A 389 5.53 -23.72 -2.17
N LEU A 390 6.16 -24.59 -2.96
CA LEU A 390 5.72 -24.96 -4.30
C LEU A 390 5.28 -26.42 -4.29
N SER A 391 4.11 -26.66 -4.84
CA SER A 391 3.56 -28.00 -4.99
C SER A 391 3.26 -28.29 -6.45
N LEU A 392 3.47 -29.55 -6.85
CA LEU A 392 3.09 -30.04 -8.17
C LEU A 392 2.02 -31.11 -8.01
N GLU A 393 0.79 -30.80 -8.38
CA GLU A 393 -0.33 -31.73 -8.35
C GLU A 393 -0.59 -32.30 -9.75
N GLN A 394 -1.19 -33.48 -9.83
CA GLN A 394 -1.50 -34.07 -11.14
C GLN A 394 -2.63 -33.27 -11.80
N SER A 395 -2.42 -32.88 -13.07
CA SER A 395 -3.46 -32.19 -13.83
C SER A 395 -4.67 -33.12 -14.06
N VAL A 396 -5.87 -32.62 -13.81
CA VAL A 396 -7.14 -33.40 -13.78
C VAL A 396 -7.72 -33.65 -15.17
#